data_AF-A0A4Q0NQP4-F1
#
_entry.id   AF-A0A4Q0NQP4-F1
#
_cell.length_a   1.000
_cell.length_b   1.000
_cell.length_c   1.000
_cell.angle_alpha   90.00
_cell.angle_beta   90.00
_cell.angle_gamma   90.00
#
_symmetry.space_group_name_H-M   'P 1'
#
loop_
_entity.id
_entity.type
_entity.pdbx_description
1 polymer ?
#
loop_
_entity_poly.entity_id
_entity_poly.type
_entity_poly.pdbx_seq_one_letter_code
_entity_poly.pdbx_strand_id
1 'polypeptide(L)'
;ATSLKLEPQTKIQKIICDADLAHLGQISFKEKNAKLRQEWILLEALDPTDREWVLLNIEFLESHSYFTQTAKKLFSKQKKINLDDLHQLKNELKAKL
;
A
#
# COMPACT_ATOMS: atom_id res chain seq x y z
N ALA A 1 11.94 -19.95 -4.99
CA ALA A 1 10.91 -20.08 -3.93
C ALA A 1 10.96 -18.83 -3.06
N THR A 2 9.95 -17.97 -3.14
CA THR A 2 9.89 -16.71 -2.39
C THR A 2 9.13 -16.98 -1.09
N SER A 3 9.87 -17.11 0.02
CA SER A 3 9.25 -17.37 1.32
C SER A 3 8.79 -16.04 1.94
N LEU A 4 7.49 -15.78 1.88
CA LEU A 4 6.78 -14.57 2.33
C LEU A 4 6.84 -14.27 3.84
N LYS A 5 7.66 -14.99 4.62
CA LYS A 5 7.62 -14.98 6.10
C LYS A 5 8.94 -14.67 6.80
N LEU A 6 10.02 -14.39 6.06
CA LEU A 6 11.29 -14.07 6.69
C LEU A 6 11.38 -12.56 6.92
N GLU A 7 11.14 -12.15 8.17
CA GLU A 7 11.47 -10.81 8.66
C GLU A 7 12.91 -10.46 8.23
N PRO A 8 13.15 -9.31 7.58
CA PRO A 8 14.46 -8.99 7.06
C PRO A 8 15.46 -8.84 8.21
N GLN A 9 16.45 -9.72 8.25
CA GLN A 9 17.43 -9.80 9.33
C GLN A 9 18.61 -8.87 9.10
N THR A 10 19.08 -8.81 7.85
CA THR A 10 20.25 -7.99 7.49
C THR A 10 19.85 -6.59 7.03
N LYS A 11 20.79 -5.65 7.12
CA LYS A 11 20.59 -4.28 6.63
C LYS A 11 20.22 -4.25 5.14
N ILE A 12 20.84 -5.11 4.32
CA ILE A 12 20.58 -5.18 2.88
C ILE A 12 19.15 -5.69 2.62
N GLN A 13 18.72 -6.75 3.31
CA GLN A 13 17.34 -7.25 3.20
C GLN A 13 16.33 -6.16 3.57
N LYS A 14 16.56 -5.42 4.66
CA LYS A 14 15.70 -4.31 5.07
C LYS A 14 15.60 -3.22 3.99
N ILE A 15 16.72 -2.87 3.36
CA ILE A 15 16.75 -1.90 2.26
C ILE A 15 15.96 -2.41 1.05
N ILE A 16 16.10 -3.68 0.70
CA ILE A 16 15.37 -4.29 -0.42
C ILE A 16 13.85 -4.28 -0.14
N CYS A 17 13.42 -4.69 1.05
CA CYS A 17 12.01 -4.64 1.44
C CYS A 17 11.45 -3.22 1.41
N ASP A 18 12.21 -2.23 1.94
CA ASP A 18 11.81 -0.83 1.90
C ASP A 18 11.70 -0.29 0.46
N ALA A 19 12.59 -0.72 -0.44
CA ALA A 19 12.60 -0.29 -1.84
C ALA A 19 11.40 -0.86 -2.62
N ASP A 20 11.07 -2.13 -2.40
CA ASP A 20 9.92 -2.79 -3.04
C ASP A 20 8.60 -2.10 -2.68
N LEU A 21 8.44 -1.73 -1.40
CA LEU A 21 7.24 -1.09 -0.88
C LEU A 21 7.33 0.45 -0.81
N ALA A 22 8.35 1.06 -1.42
CA ALA A 22 8.55 2.52 -1.40
C ALA A 22 7.37 3.29 -2.01
N HIS A 23 6.69 2.69 -2.99
CA HIS A 23 5.55 3.29 -3.69
C HIS A 23 4.38 3.65 -2.75
N LEU A 24 4.26 3.00 -1.59
CA LEU A 24 3.24 3.31 -0.58
C LEU A 24 3.39 4.71 0.02
N GLY A 25 4.62 5.24 0.05
CA GLY A 25 4.92 6.59 0.50
C GLY A 25 5.32 7.54 -0.64
N GLN A 26 4.79 7.31 -1.84
CA GLN A 26 4.97 8.21 -2.99
C GLN A 26 3.65 8.88 -3.35
N ILE A 27 3.74 10.05 -3.98
CA ILE A 27 2.58 10.80 -4.51
C ILE A 27 1.88 9.99 -5.63
N SER A 28 2.64 9.18 -6.36
CA SER A 28 2.12 8.31 -7.42
C SER A 28 1.37 7.08 -6.91
N PHE A 29 1.22 6.91 -5.58
CA PHE A 29 0.49 5.79 -4.99
C PHE A 29 -0.90 5.63 -5.59
N LYS A 30 -1.70 6.70 -5.67
CA LYS A 30 -3.08 6.65 -6.18
C LYS A 30 -3.15 6.14 -7.63
N GLU A 31 -2.27 6.64 -8.49
CA GLU A 31 -2.22 6.23 -9.89
C GLU A 31 -1.79 4.76 -10.02
N LYS A 32 -0.72 4.37 -9.33
CA LYS A 32 -0.22 2.98 -9.33
C LYS A 32 -1.25 2.02 -8.77
N ASN A 33 -1.97 2.44 -7.73
CA ASN A 33 -3.02 1.65 -7.10
C ASN A 33 -4.20 1.40 -8.04
N ALA A 34 -4.63 2.42 -8.79
CA ALA A 34 -5.68 2.26 -9.80
C ALA A 34 -5.25 1.30 -10.92
N LYS A 35 -4.01 1.38 -11.40
CA LYS A 35 -3.45 0.46 -12.39
C LYS A 35 -3.39 -0.98 -11.86
N LEU A 36 -2.93 -1.16 -10.61
CA LEU A 36 -2.88 -2.48 -9.96
C LEU A 36 -4.28 -3.11 -9.88
N ARG A 37 -5.31 -2.32 -9.54
CA ARG A 37 -6.68 -2.82 -9.52
C ARG A 37 -7.12 -3.33 -10.89
N GLN A 38 -6.84 -2.55 -11.95
CA GLN A 38 -7.18 -2.93 -13.32
C GLN A 38 -6.44 -4.21 -13.74
N GLU A 39 -5.16 -4.33 -13.41
CA GLU A 39 -4.37 -5.53 -13.67
C GLU A 39 -4.98 -6.76 -12.98
N TRP A 40 -5.41 -6.65 -11.73
CA TRP A 40 -6.02 -7.78 -11.00
C TRP A 40 -7.36 -8.22 -11.57
N ILE A 41 -8.19 -7.26 -12.01
CA ILE A 41 -9.47 -7.55 -12.68
C ILE A 41 -9.19 -8.26 -14.02
N LEU A 42 -8.25 -7.76 -14.82
CA LEU A 42 -7.88 -8.34 -16.12
C LEU A 42 -7.30 -9.75 -16.01
N LEU A 43 -6.60 -10.04 -14.91
CA LEU A 43 -6.04 -11.35 -14.62
C LEU A 43 -7.02 -12.29 -13.90
N GLU A 44 -8.28 -11.87 -13.71
CA GLU A 44 -9.30 -12.60 -12.94
C GLU A 44 -8.82 -13.01 -11.52
N ALA A 45 -7.87 -12.26 -10.97
CA ALA A 45 -7.29 -12.53 -9.65
C ALA A 45 -8.22 -12.06 -8.53
N LEU A 46 -8.88 -10.92 -8.73
CA LEU A 46 -9.85 -10.33 -7.81
C LEU A 46 -10.71 -9.31 -8.56
N ASP A 47 -12.01 -9.25 -8.27
CA ASP A 47 -12.92 -8.20 -8.76
C ASP A 47 -13.63 -7.51 -7.58
N PRO A 48 -12.92 -6.64 -6.84
CA PRO A 48 -13.46 -6.03 -5.64
C PRO A 48 -14.33 -4.82 -5.98
N THR A 49 -15.40 -4.62 -5.22
CA THR A 49 -16.13 -3.35 -5.21
C THR A 49 -15.21 -2.20 -4.78
N ASP A 50 -15.61 -0.95 -5.07
CA ASP A 50 -14.81 0.22 -4.66
C ASP A 50 -14.54 0.24 -3.16
N ARG A 51 -15.53 -0.16 -2.34
CA ARG A 51 -15.41 -0.20 -0.89
C ARG A 51 -14.42 -1.27 -0.45
N GLU A 52 -14.49 -2.47 -1.01
CA GLU A 52 -13.56 -3.56 -0.70
C GLU A 52 -12.13 -3.20 -1.10
N TRP A 53 -11.95 -2.59 -2.27
CA TRP A 53 -10.64 -2.14 -2.74
C TRP A 53 -10.01 -1.10 -1.78
N VAL A 54 -10.80 -0.13 -1.34
CA VAL A 54 -10.34 0.89 -0.38
C VAL A 54 -9.97 0.26 0.97
N LEU A 55 -10.81 -0.66 1.49
CA LEU A 55 -10.53 -1.34 2.75
C LEU A 55 -9.26 -2.20 2.68
N LEU A 56 -9.07 -2.95 1.59
CA LEU A 56 -7.86 -3.74 1.35
C LEU A 56 -6.60 -2.87 1.37
N ASN A 57 -6.65 -1.70 0.74
CA ASN A 57 -5.51 -0.79 0.71
C ASN A 57 -5.25 -0.12 2.06
N ILE A 58 -6.28 0.23 2.82
CA ILE A 58 -6.13 0.71 4.20
C ILE A 58 -5.39 -0.33 5.05
N GLU A 59 -5.88 -1.57 5.05
CA GLU A 59 -5.27 -2.67 5.82
C GLU A 59 -3.80 -2.91 5.41
N PHE A 60 -3.52 -2.87 4.10
CA PHE A 60 -2.15 -3.02 3.60
C PHE A 60 -1.22 -1.87 4.04
N LEU A 61 -1.69 -0.62 3.95
CA LEU A 61 -0.90 0.52 4.41
C LEU A 61 -0.72 0.50 5.92
N GLU A 62 -1.72 0.12 6.71
CA GLU A 62 -1.63 0.09 8.18
C GLU A 62 -0.72 -1.03 8.69
N SER A 63 -0.75 -2.21 8.07
CA SER A 63 0.08 -3.36 8.45
C SER A 63 1.55 -3.19 8.09
N HIS A 64 1.86 -2.42 7.05
CA HIS A 64 3.24 -2.20 6.63
C HIS A 64 3.99 -1.20 7.54
N SER A 65 5.28 -1.42 7.78
CA SER A 65 6.19 -0.43 8.36
C SER A 65 7.56 -0.49 7.69
N TYR A 66 8.11 0.67 7.34
CA TYR A 66 9.47 0.75 6.80
C TYR A 66 10.50 0.31 7.85
N PHE A 67 11.52 -0.43 7.45
CA PHE A 67 12.53 -0.99 8.34
C PHE A 67 13.67 0.00 8.62
N THR A 68 14.15 0.70 7.60
CA THR A 68 15.30 1.60 7.71
C THR A 68 14.89 3.01 8.13
N GLN A 69 15.77 3.69 8.86
CA GLN A 69 15.54 5.10 9.23
C GLN A 69 15.43 6.01 7.99
N THR A 70 16.18 5.71 6.93
CA THR A 70 16.14 6.45 5.67
C THR A 70 14.77 6.34 5.02
N ALA A 71 14.24 5.12 4.85
CA ALA A 71 12.91 4.91 4.27
C ALA A 71 11.81 5.55 5.13
N LYS A 72 11.87 5.44 6.46
CA LYS A 72 10.93 6.14 7.36
C LYS A 72 10.94 7.66 7.13
N LYS A 73 12.11 8.29 7.02
CA LYS A 73 12.23 9.74 6.77
C LYS A 73 11.68 10.14 5.40
N LEU A 74 11.93 9.33 4.37
CA LEU A 74 11.52 9.63 3.00
C LEU A 74 10.01 9.41 2.79
N PHE A 75 9.46 8.33 3.34
CA PHE A 75 8.19 7.79 2.87
C PHE A 75 7.06 7.83 3.91
N SER A 76 7.35 7.87 5.22
CA SER A 76 6.28 7.79 6.24
C SER A 76 5.31 8.96 6.19
N LYS A 77 5.77 10.18 5.91
CA LYS A 77 4.90 11.37 5.83
C LYS A 77 3.89 11.23 4.69
N GLN A 78 4.36 10.88 3.50
CA GLN A 78 3.49 10.74 2.34
C GLN A 78 2.59 9.50 2.46
N LYS A 79 3.08 8.40 3.04
CA LYS A 79 2.26 7.22 3.34
C LYS A 79 1.08 7.56 4.24
N LYS A 80 1.29 8.43 5.24
CA LYS A 80 0.22 8.92 6.12
C LYS A 80 -0.81 9.72 5.32
N ILE A 81 -0.38 10.64 4.44
CA ILE A 81 -1.29 11.40 3.57
C ILE A 81 -2.12 10.45 2.70
N ASN A 82 -1.48 9.47 2.07
CA ASN A 82 -2.17 8.47 1.25
C ASN A 82 -3.20 7.66 2.05
N LEU A 83 -2.89 7.33 3.31
CA LEU A 83 -3.81 6.63 4.21
C LEU A 83 -5.00 7.51 4.63
N ASP A 84 -4.75 8.78 4.94
CA ASP A 84 -5.78 9.76 5.29
C ASP A 84 -6.76 9.95 4.09
N ASP A 85 -6.24 10.04 2.86
CA ASP A 85 -7.05 10.10 1.63
C ASP A 85 -7.94 8.86 1.46
N LEU A 86 -7.40 7.65 1.74
CA LEU A 86 -8.17 6.41 1.69
C LEU A 86 -9.28 6.37 2.75
N HIS A 87 -9.02 6.86 3.95
CA HIS A 87 -10.04 6.96 4.99
C HIS A 87 -11.14 7.95 4.63
N GLN A 88 -10.79 9.08 4.02
CA GLN A 88 -11.78 10.03 3.49
C GLN A 88 -12.65 9.35 2.43
N LEU A 89 -12.04 8.68 1.45
CA LEU A 89 -12.76 7.97 0.39
C LEU A 89 -13.68 6.87 0.96
N LYS A 90 -13.23 6.13 1.97
CA LYS A 90 -14.06 5.13 2.68
C LYS A 90 -15.33 5.76 3.25
N ASN A 91 -15.23 6.95 3.86
CA ASN A 91 -16.37 7.65 4.44
C ASN A 91 -17.34 8.16 3.35
N GLU A 92 -16.81 8.68 2.24
CA GLU A 92 -17.61 9.12 1.09
C GLU A 92 -18.39 7.96 0.46
N LEU A 93 -17.79 6.77 0.35
CA LEU A 93 -18.47 5.57 -0.15
C LEU A 93 -19.54 5.06 0.82
N LYS A 94 -19.37 5.24 2.14
CA LYS A 94 -20.39 4.89 3.13
C LYS A 94 -21.61 5.81 3.05
N ALA A 95 -21.43 7.08 2.73
CA ALA A 95 -22.51 8.07 2.63
C ALA A 95 -23.36 7.93 1.35
N LYS A 96 -22.90 7.16 0.35
CA LYS A 96 -23.59 6.91 -0.93
C LYS A 96 -24.48 5.67 -0.92
N LEU A 97 -24.48 4.91 0.18
CA LEU A 97 -25.35 3.76 0.43
C LEU A 97 -26.54 4.18 1.29
#